data_AF-D5C0S7-F1
#
_entry.id   AF-D5C0S7-F1
#
_cell.length_a   1.000
_cell.length_b   1.000
_cell.length_c   1.000
_cell.angle_alpha   90.00
_cell.angle_beta   90.00
_cell.angle_gamma   90.00
#
_symmetry.space_group_name_H-M   'P 1'
#
loop_
_entity.id
_entity.type
_entity.pdbx_description
1 polymer ?
#
loop_
_entity_poly.entity_id
_entity_poly.type
_entity_poly.pdbx_seq_one_letter_code
_entity_poly.pdbx_strand_id
1 'polypeptide(L)' 'MRRAPPLRLAPPSFSGGQIAPAFFCRLLAEHPRLGAARPDIAPELRYLPVGSYQLLYCEIAHGIELVRVIHGARRLDQLF' A
#
# COMPACT_ATOMS: atom_id res chain seq x y z
N MET A 1 13.33 -16.83 3.44
CA MET A 1 12.22 -15.85 3.37
C MET A 1 11.35 -16.19 2.17
N ARG A 2 10.14 -16.74 2.37
CA ARG A 2 9.21 -17.03 1.27
C ARG A 2 8.48 -15.74 0.91
N ARG A 3 8.66 -15.22 -0.31
CA ARG A 3 7.81 -14.15 -0.85
C ARG A 3 6.37 -14.67 -0.88
N ALA A 4 5.47 -14.02 -0.15
CA ALA A 4 4.04 -14.32 -0.26
C ALA A 4 3.61 -14.03 -1.72
N PRO A 5 2.83 -14.89 -2.36
CA PRO A 5 2.34 -14.63 -3.72
C PRO A 5 1.53 -13.31 -3.72
N PRO A 6 1.59 -12.51 -4.80
CA PRO A 6 0.82 -11.28 -4.86
C PRO A 6 -0.66 -11.63 -4.74
N LEU A 7 -1.26 -11.26 -3.60
CA LEU A 7 -2.68 -11.41 -3.36
C LEU A 7 -3.40 -10.58 -4.43
N ARG A 8 -4.10 -11.28 -5.35
CA ARG A 8 -5.14 -10.67 -6.19
C ARG A 8 -6.24 -10.16 -5.26
N LEU A 9 -6.06 -8.94 -4.77
CA LEU A 9 -7.14 -8.19 -4.13
C LEU A 9 -8.19 -7.95 -5.21
N ALA A 10 -9.38 -8.52 -5.02
CA ALA A 10 -10.56 -8.04 -5.71
C ALA A 10 -10.62 -6.50 -5.49
N PRO A 11 -10.85 -5.70 -6.54
CA PRO A 11 -10.90 -4.25 -6.38
C PRO A 11 -11.95 -3.94 -5.31
N PRO A 12 -11.61 -3.19 -4.26
CA PRO A 12 -12.59 -2.84 -3.26
C PRO A 12 -13.72 -2.07 -3.94
N SER A 13 -14.96 -2.39 -3.58
CA SER A 13 -16.14 -1.69 -4.09
C SER A 13 -16.08 -0.24 -3.60
N PHE A 14 -15.64 0.68 -4.46
CA PHE A 14 -15.57 2.11 -4.15
C PHE A 14 -16.96 2.74 -4.25
N SER A 15 -17.69 2.77 -3.13
CA SER A 15 -18.92 3.54 -3.02
C SER A 15 -18.62 5.00 -2.64
N GLY A 16 -18.55 5.86 -3.64
CA GLY A 16 -18.59 7.33 -3.49
C GLY A 16 -17.22 8.02 -3.45
N GLY A 17 -17.00 8.97 -4.38
CA GLY A 17 -16.06 10.11 -4.30
C GLY A 17 -14.57 9.90 -3.95
N GLN A 18 -14.13 8.69 -3.59
CA GLN A 18 -12.78 8.42 -3.12
C GLN A 18 -11.84 8.18 -4.30
N ILE A 19 -10.66 8.79 -4.24
CA ILE A 19 -9.60 8.62 -5.23
C ILE A 19 -9.15 7.17 -5.20
N ALA A 20 -9.27 6.47 -6.34
CA ALA A 20 -8.88 5.06 -6.45
C ALA A 20 -7.37 4.90 -6.16
N PRO A 21 -6.93 3.83 -5.47
CA PRO A 21 -5.53 3.49 -5.22
C PRO A 21 -4.67 3.48 -6.49
N ALA A 22 -5.27 3.18 -7.65
CA ALA A 22 -4.60 3.21 -8.95
C ALA A 22 -3.96 4.56 -9.28
N PHE A 23 -4.58 5.69 -8.88
CA PHE A 23 -4.00 7.02 -9.07
C PHE A 23 -2.71 7.18 -8.25
N PHE A 24 -2.74 6.73 -7.00
CA PHE A 24 -1.58 6.81 -6.10
C PHE A 24 -0.46 5.88 -6.49
N CYS A 25 -0.73 4.74 -7.13
CA CYS A 25 0.32 3.87 -7.67
C CYS A 25 1.19 4.58 -8.71
N ARG A 26 0.59 5.41 -9.58
CA ARG A 26 1.34 6.17 -10.59
C ARG A 26 2.21 7.26 -9.93
N LEU A 27 1.63 8.00 -9.00
CA LEU A 27 2.35 9.00 -8.21
C LEU A 27 3.54 8.39 -7.45
N LEU A 28 3.34 7.22 -6.83
CA LEU A 28 4.38 6.52 -6.10
C LEU A 28 5.46 5.93 -7.01
N ALA A 29 5.13 5.53 -8.25
CA ALA A 29 6.14 5.11 -9.20
C ALA A 29 7.09 6.25 -9.60
N GLU A 30 6.56 7.48 -9.73
CA GLU A 30 7.34 8.69 -10.05
C GLU A 30 8.04 9.27 -8.82
N HIS A 31 7.43 9.15 -7.64
CA HIS A 31 7.95 9.64 -6.37
C HIS A 31 7.93 8.55 -5.28
N PRO A 32 8.82 7.53 -5.36
CA PRO A 32 8.80 6.40 -4.43
C PRO A 32 9.04 6.78 -2.97
N ARG A 33 9.67 7.92 -2.71
CA ARG A 33 10.03 8.38 -1.36
C ARG A 33 8.95 9.20 -0.65
N LEU A 34 7.78 9.35 -1.27
CA LEU A 34 6.68 10.20 -0.75
C LEU A 34 6.05 9.62 0.52
N GLY A 35 5.99 8.30 0.66
CA GLY A 35 5.59 7.61 1.89
C GLY A 35 6.70 7.56 2.95
N ALA A 36 6.31 7.52 4.22
CA ALA A 36 7.21 7.43 5.35
C ALA A 36 7.90 6.06 5.39
N ALA A 37 9.22 6.04 5.61
CA ALA A 37 9.96 4.79 5.81
C ALA A 37 9.56 4.13 7.13
N ARG A 38 9.42 2.80 7.12
CA ARG A 38 9.06 1.96 8.27
C ARG A 38 10.08 0.84 8.49
N PRO A 39 11.37 1.19 8.75
CA PRO A 39 12.42 0.20 8.99
C PRO A 39 12.17 -0.66 10.22
N ASP A 40 11.30 -0.20 11.13
CA ASP A 40 10.80 -0.94 12.29
C ASP A 40 9.94 -2.16 11.92
N ILE A 41 9.35 -2.17 10.72
CA ILE A 41 8.60 -3.31 10.17
C ILE A 41 9.47 -4.11 9.20
N ALA A 42 10.06 -3.43 8.21
CA ALA A 42 11.03 -4.00 7.29
C ALA A 42 11.91 -2.89 6.67
N PRO A 43 13.21 -3.14 6.40
CA PRO A 43 14.17 -2.10 6.06
C PRO A 43 13.78 -1.22 4.85
N GLU A 44 13.14 -1.81 3.85
CA GLU A 44 12.78 -1.16 2.58
C GLU A 44 11.31 -0.70 2.54
N LEU A 45 10.56 -0.97 3.60
CA LEU A 45 9.11 -0.74 3.63
C LEU A 45 8.81 0.73 3.82
N ARG A 46 7.83 1.22 3.06
CA ARG A 46 7.25 2.54 3.15
C ARG A 46 5.74 2.46 3.34
N TYR A 47 5.22 3.52 3.92
CA TYR A 47 3.84 3.68 4.32
C TYR A 47 3.27 5.01 3.80
N LEU A 48 2.13 4.96 3.12
CA LEU A 48 1.40 6.16 2.69
C LEU A 48 -0.09 6.06 3.04
N PRO A 49 -0.64 6.96 3.88
CA PRO A 49 -2.06 7.08 4.08
C PRO A 49 -2.74 7.81 2.91
N VAL A 50 -3.82 7.24 2.40
CA VAL A 50 -4.63 7.75 1.29
C VAL A 50 -6.10 7.62 1.66
N GLY A 51 -6.70 8.70 2.14
CA GLY A 51 -8.07 8.67 2.67
C GLY A 51 -8.22 7.58 3.73
N SER A 52 -9.19 6.68 3.53
CA SER A 52 -9.45 5.52 4.40
C SER A 52 -8.52 4.33 4.14
N TYR A 53 -7.48 4.47 3.31
CA TYR A 53 -6.55 3.39 2.97
C TYR A 53 -5.13 3.70 3.44
N GLN A 54 -4.41 2.63 3.76
CA GLN A 54 -2.98 2.64 4.05
C GLN A 54 -2.28 1.76 3.03
N LEU A 55 -1.39 2.36 2.25
CA LEU A 55 -0.56 1.69 1.25
C LEU A 55 0.77 1.31 1.90
N LEU A 56 1.11 0.03 1.84
CA LEU A 56 2.42 -0.50 2.19
C LEU A 56 3.14 -0.88 0.91
N TYR A 57 4.34 -0.37 0.71
CA TYR A 57 5.09 -0.57 -0.53
C TYR A 57 6.60 -0.49 -0.30
N CYS A 58 7.40 -1.00 -1.24
CA CYS A 58 8.86 -0.87 -1.22
C CYS A 58 9.35 -0.10 -2.46
N GLU A 59 10.47 0.61 -2.34
CA GLU A 59 11.19 1.14 -3.51
C GLU A 59 11.85 0.00 -4.28
N ILE A 60 11.73 0.01 -5.62
CA ILE A 60 12.46 -0.89 -6.52
C ILE A 60 13.13 -0.08 -7.64
N ALA A 61 14.06 -0.69 -8.39
CA ALA A 61 14.89 0.00 -9.38
C ALA A 61 14.11 0.86 -10.40
N HIS A 62 12.86 0.49 -10.72
CA HIS A 62 12.02 1.18 -11.71
C HIS A 62 10.64 1.58 -11.18
N GLY A 63 10.53 1.85 -9.87
CA GLY A 63 9.28 2.35 -9.28
C GLY A 63 9.04 1.78 -7.89
N ILE A 64 7.85 1.21 -7.68
CA ILE A 64 7.46 0.64 -6.39
C ILE A 64 6.88 -0.78 -6.53
N GLU A 65 7.09 -1.58 -5.50
CA GLU A 65 6.35 -2.83 -5.28
C GLU A 65 5.26 -2.57 -4.24
N LEU A 66 3.98 -2.64 -4.64
CA LEU A 66 2.86 -2.50 -3.72
C LEU A 66 2.70 -3.81 -2.93
N VAL A 67 3.09 -3.79 -1.65
CA VAL A 67 3.05 -4.95 -0.77
C VAL A 67 1.64 -5.22 -0.26
N ARG A 68 0.91 -4.18 0.17
CA ARG A 68 -0.44 -4.33 0.71
C ARG A 68 -1.23 -3.02 0.67
N VAL A 69 -2.54 -3.15 0.46
CA VAL A 69 -3.51 -2.08 0.72
C VAL A 69 -4.34 -2.47 1.93
N ILE A 70 -4.33 -1.65 2.96
CA ILE A 70 -5.12 -1.84 4.18
C ILE A 70 -6.22 -0.79 4.19
N HIS A 71 -7.46 -1.17 4.49
CA HIS A 71 -8.53 -0.19 4.72
C HIS A 71 -8.57 0.12 6.21
N GLY A 72 -8.43 1.38 6.63
CA GLY A 72 -8.37 1.82 8.02
C GLY A 72 -9.64 1.56 8.81
N ALA A 73 -10.80 1.45 8.14
CA ALA A 73 -12.03 0.97 8.78
C ALA A 73 -12.08 -0.56 9.01
N ARG A 74 -11.10 -1.33 8.50
CA ARG A 74 -10.96 -2.74 8.91
C ARG A 74 -10.34 -2.77 10.29
N ARG A 75 -11.11 -3.31 11.22
CA ARG A 75 -10.66 -3.71 12.55
C ARG A 75 -9.42 -4.60 12.44
N LEU A 76 -8.28 -4.11 12.93
CA LEU A 76 -7.00 -4.82 12.88
C LEU A 76 -6.98 -6.03 13.83
N ASP A 77 -7.85 -6.05 14.84
CA ASP A 77 -8.10 -7.15 15.78
C ASP A 77 -8.67 -8.42 15.14
N GLN A 78 -9.11 -8.36 13.87
CA GLN A 78 -9.65 -9.52 13.15
C GLN A 78 -8.65 -10.16 12.17
N LEU A 79 -7.38 -9.74 12.18
CA LEU A 79 -6.41 -10.13 11.15
C LEU A 79 -5.45 -11.25 11.57
N PHE A 80 -5.48 -11.70 12.83
CA PHE A 80 -4.59 -12.73 13.39
C PHE A 80 -5.35 -13.73 14.23
#